data_AF-A0A957D1W9-F1
#
_entry.id   AF-A0A957D1W9-F1
#
_cell.length_a   1.000
_cell.length_b   1.000
_cell.length_c   1.000
_cell.angle_alpha   90.00
_cell.angle_beta   90.00
_cell.angle_gamma   90.00
#
_symmetry.space_group_name_H-M   'P 1'
#
loop_
_entity.id
_entity.type
_entity.pdbx_description
1 polymer ?
#
loop_
_entity_poly.entity_id
_entity_poly.type
_entity_poly.pdbx_seq_one_letter_code
_entity_poly.pdbx_strand_id
1 'polypeptide(L)'
;CPNCGFVEARGDQCDECGHLYDAVELIRPRSILDGSSPVVRESTHLFFDLPAFSEQLIAYLDAHAHHWRSHPLNFTRGFIENGLAERPFTRDLDWGIDVPVSGWEGKKLYIWAENIIGYLSASIEWAHHIGQPDAWKAWWYDPDARSYYFLGKDNIPFHTIFWPSELIGIEQLYEDDPTKRLNLPYDVCANQFLTLEGGKFSTSRNFAVWLPDMLAAYDPDAIRFYLTAVMPETADSDFSWADFVQRNNSELVATWGNLVNRVLKFAYVHWDGHVPPPGPLRAIDEELLAHVNGAFDRVGDLLSAVKLRPALNEALAAARAVNAYLDKAPWFAVVKLDKTAAATTVYTALCAIDAIKVLLAPFLPFSSEKLHQLLGYTQPLFGCQRITTYHEATRSHDALVYDAAGAVGRWEPGRLPVGQQLKRPSPLYQKLDESIIEAERKKLLAQG
;
A
#
# COMPACT_ATOMS: atom_id res chain seq x y z
N CYS A 1 -37.00 -6.93 -17.86
CA CYS A 1 -35.97 -7.50 -18.74
C CYS A 1 -36.57 -7.74 -20.13
N PRO A 2 -36.03 -7.12 -21.19
CA PRO A 2 -36.45 -7.36 -22.57
C PRO A 2 -36.21 -8.80 -23.04
N ASN A 3 -35.21 -9.50 -22.48
CA ASN A 3 -34.80 -10.83 -22.90
C ASN A 3 -35.59 -11.98 -22.24
N CYS A 4 -35.75 -11.99 -20.91
CA CYS A 4 -36.37 -13.10 -20.18
C CYS A 4 -37.69 -12.75 -19.45
N GLY A 5 -38.14 -11.49 -19.51
CA GLY A 5 -39.35 -11.04 -18.84
C GLY A 5 -39.21 -10.77 -17.32
N PHE A 6 -38.03 -10.97 -16.73
CA PHE A 6 -37.77 -10.65 -15.31
C PHE A 6 -38.15 -9.19 -14.97
N VAL A 7 -38.91 -8.99 -13.88
CA VAL A 7 -39.62 -7.73 -13.61
C VAL A 7 -38.81 -6.72 -12.78
N GLU A 8 -37.69 -7.12 -12.20
CA GLU A 8 -36.80 -6.26 -11.39
C GLU A 8 -35.42 -6.08 -12.03
N ALA A 9 -35.35 -6.22 -13.35
CA ALA A 9 -34.11 -6.07 -14.09
C ALA A 9 -33.60 -4.62 -14.04
N ARG A 10 -32.29 -4.43 -13.85
CA ARG A 10 -31.65 -3.10 -13.78
C ARG A 10 -31.41 -2.54 -15.19
N GLY A 11 -31.05 -1.26 -15.28
CA GLY A 11 -30.91 -0.55 -16.55
C GLY A 11 -29.66 -0.93 -17.36
N ASP A 12 -28.71 -1.63 -16.74
CA ASP A 12 -27.44 -2.06 -17.31
C ASP A 12 -27.38 -3.57 -17.52
N GLN A 13 -27.98 -4.34 -16.61
CA GLN A 13 -27.97 -5.80 -16.64
C GLN A 13 -29.24 -6.41 -16.02
N CYS A 14 -29.66 -7.56 -16.55
CA CYS A 14 -30.63 -8.43 -15.89
C CYS A 14 -29.95 -9.42 -14.95
N ASP A 15 -30.21 -9.32 -13.64
CA ASP A 15 -29.63 -10.22 -12.64
C ASP A 15 -30.08 -11.69 -12.76
N GLU A 16 -31.23 -11.95 -13.41
CA GLU A 16 -31.77 -13.32 -13.59
C GLU A 16 -31.12 -14.05 -14.77
N CYS A 17 -30.90 -13.37 -15.89
CA CYS A 17 -30.41 -14.00 -17.13
C CYS A 17 -29.03 -13.51 -17.58
N GLY A 18 -28.43 -12.56 -16.85
CA GLY A 18 -27.10 -12.01 -17.11
C GLY A 18 -26.97 -11.11 -18.35
N HIS A 19 -28.05 -10.90 -19.11
CA HIS A 19 -28.01 -10.12 -20.36
C HIS A 19 -27.76 -8.64 -20.10
N LEU A 20 -26.86 -8.04 -20.89
CA LEU A 20 -26.54 -6.61 -20.90
C LEU A 20 -27.35 -5.91 -21.99
N TYR A 21 -27.83 -4.71 -21.71
CA TYR A 21 -28.65 -3.90 -22.61
C TYR A 21 -28.63 -2.44 -22.13
N ASP A 22 -29.08 -1.52 -22.96
CA ASP A 22 -29.25 -0.12 -22.58
C ASP A 22 -30.53 0.09 -21.79
N ALA A 23 -30.53 1.03 -20.84
CA ALA A 23 -31.67 1.26 -19.94
C ALA A 23 -32.98 1.59 -20.67
N VAL A 24 -32.87 2.17 -21.87
CA VAL A 24 -34.02 2.48 -22.75
C VAL A 24 -34.71 1.23 -23.31
N GLU A 25 -34.05 0.07 -23.27
CA GLU A 25 -34.58 -1.22 -23.72
C GLU A 25 -35.42 -1.92 -22.63
N LEU A 26 -35.48 -1.38 -21.41
CA LEU A 26 -36.30 -1.94 -20.34
C LEU A 26 -37.79 -1.91 -20.69
N ILE A 27 -38.45 -3.05 -20.52
CA ILE A 27 -39.91 -3.14 -20.58
C ILE A 27 -40.51 -2.52 -19.32
N ARG A 28 -41.33 -1.46 -19.47
CA ARG A 28 -41.99 -0.72 -18.38
C ARG A 28 -40.98 -0.22 -17.33
N PRO A 29 -40.06 0.67 -17.71
CA PRO A 29 -39.08 1.19 -16.78
C PRO A 29 -39.76 1.91 -15.62
N ARG A 30 -39.17 1.80 -14.43
CA ARG A 30 -39.59 2.52 -13.23
C ARG A 30 -38.38 3.15 -12.55
N SER A 31 -38.53 4.39 -12.11
CA SER A 31 -37.55 5.08 -11.28
C SER A 31 -37.45 4.38 -9.92
N ILE A 32 -36.23 4.08 -9.48
CA ILE A 32 -35.99 3.50 -8.15
C ILE A 32 -36.20 4.52 -7.01
N LEU A 33 -36.27 5.81 -7.33
CA LEU A 33 -36.41 6.88 -6.34
C LEU A 33 -37.87 7.08 -5.93
N ASP A 34 -38.79 7.02 -6.90
CA ASP A 34 -40.20 7.40 -6.70
C ASP A 34 -41.22 6.46 -7.38
N GLY A 35 -40.75 5.43 -8.09
CA GLY A 35 -41.60 4.46 -8.79
C GLY A 35 -42.26 4.98 -10.07
N SER A 36 -42.03 6.25 -10.45
CA SER A 36 -42.58 6.86 -11.67
C SER A 36 -42.05 6.17 -12.93
N SER A 37 -42.76 6.30 -14.06
CA SER A 37 -42.28 5.81 -15.36
C SER A 37 -41.34 6.83 -16.00
N PRO A 38 -40.05 6.52 -16.18
CA PRO A 38 -39.11 7.40 -16.86
C PRO A 38 -39.54 7.66 -18.31
N VAL A 39 -39.22 8.87 -18.80
CA VAL A 39 -39.40 9.25 -20.20
C VAL A 39 -38.03 9.49 -20.84
N VAL A 40 -37.84 9.01 -22.06
CA VAL A 40 -36.61 9.25 -22.82
C VAL A 40 -36.56 10.72 -23.21
N ARG A 41 -35.43 11.37 -22.93
CA ARG A 41 -35.15 12.76 -23.31
C ARG A 41 -33.77 12.85 -23.92
N GLU A 42 -33.63 13.72 -24.90
CA GLU A 42 -32.33 14.06 -25.49
C GLU A 42 -31.60 15.05 -24.58
N SER A 43 -30.29 14.84 -24.41
CA SER A 43 -29.39 15.74 -23.70
C SER A 43 -28.06 15.80 -24.42
N THR A 44 -27.48 16.98 -24.52
CA THR A 44 -26.19 17.20 -25.18
C THR A 44 -25.04 17.03 -24.18
N HIS A 45 -23.99 16.33 -24.58
CA HIS A 45 -22.79 16.10 -23.76
C HIS A 45 -21.51 16.45 -24.53
N LEU A 46 -20.53 17.03 -23.84
CA LEU A 46 -19.16 17.12 -24.36
C LEU A 46 -18.49 15.75 -24.27
N PHE A 47 -17.72 15.43 -25.30
CA PHE A 47 -16.95 14.20 -25.41
C PHE A 47 -15.45 14.54 -25.50
N PHE A 48 -14.64 13.72 -24.86
CA PHE A 48 -13.19 13.74 -25.03
C PHE A 48 -12.82 12.83 -26.19
N ASP A 49 -12.10 13.39 -27.16
CA ASP A 49 -11.57 12.70 -28.33
C ASP A 49 -10.35 11.84 -27.94
N LEU A 50 -10.62 10.82 -27.12
CA LEU A 50 -9.63 9.83 -26.70
C LEU A 50 -8.93 9.13 -27.88
N PRO A 51 -9.60 8.82 -29.02
CA PRO A 51 -8.94 8.26 -30.20
C PRO A 51 -7.70 9.04 -30.66
N ALA A 52 -7.71 10.38 -30.55
CA ALA A 52 -6.61 11.24 -30.98
C ALA A 52 -5.28 11.00 -30.23
N PHE A 53 -5.30 10.29 -29.10
CA PHE A 53 -4.11 10.04 -28.26
C PHE A 53 -3.49 8.66 -28.44
N SER A 54 -4.05 7.82 -29.31
CA SER A 54 -3.67 6.40 -29.42
C SER A 54 -2.17 6.19 -29.69
N GLU A 55 -1.59 6.97 -30.61
CA GLU A 55 -0.16 6.86 -30.96
C GLU A 55 0.75 7.29 -29.80
N GLN A 56 0.47 8.42 -29.14
CA GLN A 56 1.27 8.87 -27.99
C GLN A 56 1.19 7.88 -26.83
N LEU A 57 0.01 7.28 -26.59
CA LEU A 57 -0.17 6.27 -25.55
C LEU A 57 0.65 5.01 -25.82
N ILE A 58 0.70 4.52 -27.06
CA ILE A 58 1.55 3.37 -27.42
C ILE A 58 3.02 3.68 -27.17
N ALA A 59 3.50 4.86 -27.61
CA ALA A 59 4.88 5.28 -27.36
C ALA A 59 5.20 5.40 -25.87
N TYR A 60 4.25 5.92 -25.07
CA TYR A 60 4.35 5.98 -23.62
C TYR A 60 4.45 4.59 -22.99
N LEU A 61 3.64 3.61 -23.42
CA LEU A 61 3.74 2.23 -22.94
C LEU A 61 5.08 1.58 -23.31
N ASP A 62 5.57 1.80 -24.52
CA ASP A 62 6.86 1.27 -24.99
C ASP A 62 8.02 1.79 -24.14
N ALA A 63 8.01 3.07 -23.76
CA ALA A 63 9.02 3.66 -22.90
C ALA A 63 9.09 3.02 -21.49
N HIS A 64 7.97 2.53 -20.97
CA HIS A 64 7.86 1.97 -19.62
C HIS A 64 7.87 0.43 -19.57
N ALA A 65 7.88 -0.24 -20.73
CA ALA A 65 7.79 -1.70 -20.84
C ALA A 65 8.90 -2.47 -20.09
N HIS A 66 10.03 -1.82 -19.79
CA HIS A 66 11.16 -2.43 -19.11
C HIS A 66 10.96 -2.63 -17.59
N HIS A 67 10.03 -1.90 -16.96
CA HIS A 67 9.80 -2.00 -15.51
C HIS A 67 8.33 -2.20 -15.10
N TRP A 68 7.36 -1.82 -15.93
CA TRP A 68 5.95 -2.09 -15.63
C TRP A 68 5.67 -3.58 -15.49
N ARG A 69 4.72 -3.91 -14.62
CA ARG A 69 4.16 -5.27 -14.58
C ARG A 69 3.49 -5.60 -15.91
N SER A 70 3.62 -6.86 -16.33
CA SER A 70 3.09 -7.32 -17.62
C SER A 70 1.57 -7.19 -17.74
N HIS A 71 0.83 -7.36 -16.64
CA HIS A 71 -0.64 -7.30 -16.68
C HIS A 71 -1.17 -5.91 -17.05
N PRO A 72 -0.87 -4.81 -16.33
CA PRO A 72 -1.27 -3.46 -16.75
C PRO A 72 -0.81 -3.09 -18.15
N LEU A 73 0.44 -3.43 -18.50
CA LEU A 73 1.03 -3.12 -19.80
C LEU A 73 0.24 -3.79 -20.95
N ASN A 74 0.05 -5.12 -20.86
CA ASN A 74 -0.61 -5.90 -21.90
C ASN A 74 -2.11 -5.57 -21.98
N PHE A 75 -2.77 -5.39 -20.83
CA PHE A 75 -4.16 -4.96 -20.77
C PHE A 75 -4.35 -3.62 -21.50
N THR A 76 -3.50 -2.65 -21.19
CA THR A 76 -3.59 -1.31 -21.77
C THR A 76 -3.33 -1.33 -23.26
N ARG A 77 -2.27 -2.02 -23.69
CA ARG A 77 -1.93 -2.15 -25.11
C ARG A 77 -3.09 -2.77 -25.91
N GLY A 78 -3.63 -3.90 -25.43
CA GLY A 78 -4.76 -4.54 -26.09
C GLY A 78 -6.00 -3.63 -26.12
N PHE A 79 -6.23 -2.82 -25.09
CA PHE A 79 -7.33 -1.86 -25.06
C PHE A 79 -7.18 -0.78 -26.13
N ILE A 80 -5.97 -0.24 -26.33
CA ILE A 80 -5.68 0.77 -27.36
C ILE A 80 -5.76 0.16 -28.77
N GLU A 81 -5.20 -1.03 -28.98
CA GLU A 81 -5.18 -1.73 -30.27
C GLU A 81 -6.58 -2.14 -30.74
N ASN A 82 -7.51 -2.40 -29.82
CA ASN A 82 -8.92 -2.66 -30.14
C ASN A 82 -9.70 -1.40 -30.56
N GLY A 83 -9.06 -0.23 -30.53
CA GLY A 83 -9.66 1.06 -30.88
C GLY A 83 -10.24 1.77 -29.67
N LEU A 84 -9.67 2.94 -29.36
CA LEU A 84 -10.26 3.87 -28.41
C LEU A 84 -11.49 4.51 -29.03
N ALA A 85 -12.49 4.82 -28.20
CA ALA A 85 -13.69 5.53 -28.61
C ALA A 85 -13.83 6.79 -27.76
N GLU A 86 -14.54 7.79 -28.29
CA GLU A 86 -14.86 9.02 -27.58
C GLU A 86 -15.57 8.71 -26.25
N ARG A 87 -15.34 9.55 -25.24
CA ARG A 87 -15.87 9.34 -23.89
C ARG A 87 -16.55 10.60 -23.38
N PRO A 88 -17.79 10.52 -22.86
CA PRO A 88 -18.52 11.70 -22.43
C PRO A 88 -17.92 12.27 -21.14
N PHE A 89 -17.55 13.56 -21.17
CA PHE A 89 -16.90 14.31 -20.09
C PHE A 89 -17.87 15.14 -19.25
N THR A 90 -19.15 15.14 -19.60
CA THR A 90 -20.18 15.90 -18.87
C THR A 90 -21.32 14.98 -18.44
N ARG A 91 -22.04 15.36 -17.39
CA ARG A 91 -23.25 14.69 -16.91
C ARG A 91 -24.32 15.68 -16.48
N ASP A 92 -25.57 15.24 -16.57
CA ASP A 92 -26.72 15.92 -16.00
C ASP A 92 -26.83 15.52 -14.52
N LEU A 93 -26.15 16.27 -13.65
CA LEU A 93 -26.08 16.03 -12.21
C LEU A 93 -26.23 17.35 -11.45
N ASP A 94 -26.83 17.31 -10.27
CA ASP A 94 -26.90 18.48 -9.40
C ASP A 94 -25.59 18.68 -8.60
N TRP A 95 -24.85 17.60 -8.36
CA TRP A 95 -23.61 17.59 -7.58
C TRP A 95 -22.39 17.25 -8.44
N GLY A 96 -21.36 18.09 -8.38
CA GLY A 96 -20.11 17.93 -9.11
C GLY A 96 -19.46 19.28 -9.44
N ILE A 97 -18.35 19.24 -10.17
CA ILE A 97 -17.66 20.44 -10.67
C ILE A 97 -18.44 21.00 -11.86
N ASP A 98 -18.77 22.28 -11.84
CA ASP A 98 -19.43 22.95 -12.97
C ASP A 98 -18.56 22.93 -14.22
N VAL A 99 -19.18 22.74 -15.39
CA VAL A 99 -18.48 22.81 -16.68
C VAL A 99 -18.11 24.28 -16.94
N PRO A 100 -16.82 24.66 -17.02
CA PRO A 100 -16.40 26.05 -17.14
C PRO A 100 -16.45 26.54 -18.60
N VAL A 101 -17.53 26.22 -19.32
CA VAL A 101 -17.75 26.57 -20.72
C VAL A 101 -19.09 27.28 -20.84
N SER A 102 -19.10 28.46 -21.46
CA SER A 102 -20.33 29.23 -21.68
C SER A 102 -21.38 28.38 -22.43
N GLY A 103 -22.62 28.37 -21.95
CA GLY A 103 -23.71 27.59 -22.52
C GLY A 103 -23.84 26.16 -21.98
N TRP A 104 -23.00 25.77 -21.00
CA TRP A 104 -23.05 24.48 -20.31
C TRP A 104 -23.51 24.60 -18.85
N GLU A 105 -24.16 25.72 -18.51
CA GLU A 105 -24.68 25.95 -17.17
C GLU A 105 -25.66 24.84 -16.76
N GLY A 106 -25.50 24.33 -15.53
CA GLY A 106 -26.32 23.23 -15.00
C GLY A 106 -25.81 21.83 -15.33
N LYS A 107 -24.75 21.68 -16.12
CA LYS A 107 -24.04 20.40 -16.32
C LYS A 107 -22.80 20.32 -15.44
N LYS A 108 -22.42 19.10 -15.07
CA LYS A 108 -21.21 18.83 -14.28
C LYS A 108 -20.18 18.08 -15.10
N LEU A 109 -18.91 18.25 -14.77
CA LEU A 109 -17.85 17.36 -15.23
C LEU A 109 -18.13 15.95 -14.72
N TYR A 110 -17.98 14.97 -15.59
CA TYR A 110 -18.16 13.58 -15.23
C TYR A 110 -17.04 13.15 -14.27
N ILE A 111 -17.37 12.40 -13.22
CA ILE A 111 -16.40 11.97 -12.22
C ILE A 111 -15.16 11.29 -12.83
N TRP A 112 -15.30 10.53 -13.92
CA TRP A 112 -14.17 9.86 -14.56
C TRP A 112 -13.26 10.78 -15.39
N ALA A 113 -13.65 12.04 -15.58
CA ALA A 113 -12.85 13.09 -16.20
C ALA A 113 -12.16 14.00 -15.18
N GLU A 114 -12.59 13.98 -13.90
CA GLU A 114 -12.06 14.90 -12.88
C GLU A 114 -11.41 14.20 -11.69
N ASN A 115 -11.82 12.97 -11.34
CA ASN A 115 -11.32 12.27 -10.16
C ASN A 115 -9.80 12.05 -10.18
N ILE A 116 -9.23 11.73 -11.34
CA ILE A 116 -7.80 11.52 -11.57
C ILE A 116 -7.00 12.82 -11.50
N ILE A 117 -7.61 13.96 -11.79
CA ILE A 117 -7.00 15.30 -11.58
C ILE A 117 -6.78 15.54 -10.07
N GLY A 118 -7.50 14.82 -9.20
CA GLY A 118 -7.34 14.81 -7.76
C GLY A 118 -5.90 14.63 -7.28
N TYR A 119 -5.06 13.88 -7.99
CA TYR A 119 -3.64 13.73 -7.64
C TYR A 119 -2.86 15.05 -7.80
N LEU A 120 -3.13 15.78 -8.88
CA LEU A 120 -2.51 17.09 -9.13
C LEU A 120 -3.04 18.11 -8.14
N SER A 121 -4.36 18.22 -7.98
CA SER A 121 -4.95 19.21 -7.07
C SER A 121 -4.54 18.98 -5.60
N ALA A 122 -4.47 17.73 -5.14
CA ALA A 122 -3.99 17.40 -3.79
C ALA A 122 -2.52 17.80 -3.58
N SER A 123 -1.67 17.67 -4.60
CA SER A 123 -0.27 18.10 -4.51
C SER A 123 -0.13 19.63 -4.47
N ILE A 124 -0.96 20.36 -5.23
CA ILE A 124 -1.04 21.83 -5.20
C ILE A 124 -1.51 22.29 -3.82
N GLU A 125 -2.58 21.68 -3.29
CA GLU A 125 -3.10 21.93 -1.95
C GLU A 125 -2.03 21.69 -0.86
N TRP A 126 -1.32 20.56 -0.93
CA TRP A 126 -0.19 20.27 -0.04
C TRP A 126 0.88 21.37 -0.09
N ALA A 127 1.28 21.79 -1.28
CA ALA A 127 2.28 22.83 -1.49
C ALA A 127 1.85 24.17 -0.86
N HIS A 128 0.59 24.55 -1.00
CA HIS A 128 0.01 25.70 -0.31
C HIS A 128 0.04 25.55 1.22
N HIS A 129 -0.36 24.40 1.75
CA HIS A 129 -0.41 24.15 3.20
C HIS A 129 0.95 24.19 3.89
N ILE A 130 2.03 23.83 3.20
CA ILE A 130 3.41 23.94 3.73
C ILE A 130 4.05 25.32 3.51
N GLY A 131 3.30 26.29 2.95
CA GLY A 131 3.79 27.65 2.68
C GLY A 131 4.74 27.74 1.49
N GLN A 132 4.79 26.75 0.62
CA GLN A 132 5.65 26.69 -0.57
C GLN A 132 4.80 26.40 -1.81
N PRO A 133 4.03 27.39 -2.33
CA PRO A 133 2.96 27.17 -3.31
C PRO A 133 3.42 26.55 -4.64
N ASP A 134 4.70 26.65 -5.00
CA ASP A 134 5.27 26.03 -6.21
C ASP A 134 5.92 24.66 -5.97
N ALA A 135 5.97 24.15 -4.73
CA ALA A 135 6.67 22.90 -4.40
C ALA A 135 6.12 21.67 -5.13
N TRP A 136 4.85 21.68 -5.52
CA TRP A 136 4.24 20.61 -6.30
C TRP A 136 4.89 20.48 -7.69
N LYS A 137 5.40 21.57 -8.28
CA LYS A 137 6.02 21.55 -9.61
C LYS A 137 7.23 20.61 -9.69
N ALA A 138 7.95 20.42 -8.58
CA ALA A 138 9.05 19.47 -8.51
C ALA A 138 8.62 18.00 -8.72
N TRP A 139 7.34 17.66 -8.50
CA TRP A 139 6.82 16.31 -8.76
C TRP A 139 6.25 16.17 -10.17
N TRP A 140 5.72 17.26 -10.72
CA TRP A 140 4.97 17.26 -11.97
C TRP A 140 5.77 17.74 -13.18
N TYR A 141 6.93 18.39 -13.00
CA TYR A 141 7.74 18.91 -14.10
C TYR A 141 9.21 18.50 -14.05
N ASP A 142 9.68 17.89 -12.94
CA ASP A 142 11.04 17.35 -12.87
C ASP A 142 11.06 15.98 -13.57
N PRO A 143 11.81 15.79 -14.67
CA PRO A 143 11.87 14.51 -15.39
C PRO A 143 12.43 13.36 -14.53
N ASP A 144 13.14 13.65 -13.44
CA ASP A 144 13.65 12.63 -12.52
C ASP A 144 12.62 12.22 -11.46
N ALA A 145 11.51 12.95 -11.31
CA ALA A 145 10.46 12.62 -10.37
C ALA A 145 9.67 11.39 -10.83
N ARG A 146 9.50 10.41 -9.93
CA ARG A 146 8.80 9.16 -10.20
C ARG A 146 7.48 9.11 -9.45
N SER A 147 6.37 9.27 -10.16
CA SER A 147 5.03 9.11 -9.61
C SER A 147 4.52 7.67 -9.76
N TYR A 148 4.33 6.99 -8.63
CA TYR A 148 3.79 5.62 -8.57
C TYR A 148 2.30 5.65 -8.19
N TYR A 149 1.46 4.95 -8.95
CA TYR A 149 0.01 4.89 -8.74
C TYR A 149 -0.40 3.48 -8.29
N PHE A 150 -0.77 3.33 -7.02
CA PHE A 150 -1.19 2.05 -6.44
C PHE A 150 -2.71 1.89 -6.50
N LEU A 151 -3.19 0.84 -7.16
CA LEU A 151 -4.62 0.66 -7.43
C LEU A 151 -5.04 -0.81 -7.60
N GLY A 152 -6.34 -1.08 -7.55
CA GLY A 152 -6.90 -2.36 -8.00
C GLY A 152 -7.03 -2.42 -9.52
N LYS A 153 -6.92 -3.62 -10.12
CA LYS A 153 -6.87 -3.83 -11.58
C LYS A 153 -7.98 -3.14 -12.38
N ASP A 154 -9.15 -2.94 -11.79
CA ASP A 154 -10.29 -2.28 -12.42
C ASP A 154 -10.01 -0.82 -12.78
N ASN A 155 -9.02 -0.21 -12.11
CA ASN A 155 -8.63 1.18 -12.33
C ASN A 155 -7.50 1.36 -13.36
N ILE A 156 -6.99 0.27 -13.95
CA ILE A 156 -5.91 0.32 -14.95
C ILE A 156 -6.24 1.30 -16.09
N PRO A 157 -7.38 1.18 -16.82
CA PRO A 157 -7.63 2.07 -17.95
C PRO A 157 -7.59 3.56 -17.56
N PHE A 158 -8.10 3.93 -16.39
CA PHE A 158 -8.13 5.32 -15.95
C PHE A 158 -6.75 5.92 -15.74
N HIS A 159 -5.77 5.10 -15.34
CA HIS A 159 -4.42 5.56 -15.00
C HIS A 159 -3.39 5.29 -16.10
N THR A 160 -3.71 4.43 -17.08
CA THR A 160 -2.81 4.11 -18.19
C THR A 160 -3.28 4.67 -19.54
N ILE A 161 -4.54 5.10 -19.64
CA ILE A 161 -5.13 5.66 -20.86
C ILE A 161 -5.68 7.05 -20.59
N PHE A 162 -6.73 7.17 -19.77
CA PHE A 162 -7.42 8.45 -19.58
C PHE A 162 -6.52 9.51 -18.99
N TRP A 163 -5.87 9.21 -17.86
CA TRP A 163 -5.01 10.17 -17.19
C TRP A 163 -3.80 10.61 -18.04
N PRO A 164 -3.02 9.69 -18.64
CA PRO A 164 -1.98 10.10 -19.57
C PRO A 164 -2.52 10.91 -20.77
N SER A 165 -3.68 10.58 -21.33
CA SER A 165 -4.28 11.37 -22.42
C SER A 165 -4.64 12.79 -22.01
N GLU A 166 -5.22 12.97 -20.82
CA GLU A 166 -5.51 14.31 -20.28
C GLU A 166 -4.22 15.13 -20.08
N LEU A 167 -3.19 14.50 -19.50
CA LEU A 167 -1.88 15.14 -19.28
C LEU A 167 -1.16 15.49 -20.59
N ILE A 168 -1.19 14.59 -21.59
CA ILE A 168 -0.64 14.85 -22.92
C ILE A 168 -1.41 15.96 -23.61
N GLY A 169 -2.73 15.97 -23.49
CA GLY A 169 -3.59 16.95 -24.14
C GLY A 169 -3.46 18.36 -23.58
N ILE A 170 -3.28 18.50 -22.26
CA ILE A 170 -3.10 19.80 -21.62
C ILE A 170 -1.66 20.31 -21.71
N GLU A 171 -0.68 19.41 -21.82
CA GLU A 171 0.77 19.65 -21.87
C GLU A 171 1.36 20.30 -20.61
N GLN A 172 0.85 21.48 -20.22
CA GLN A 172 1.32 22.30 -19.11
C GLN A 172 0.16 23.05 -18.43
N LEU A 173 0.25 23.21 -17.11
CA LEU A 173 -0.66 23.97 -16.26
C LEU A 173 0.14 24.81 -15.25
N TYR A 174 -0.16 26.10 -15.15
CA TYR A 174 0.51 27.03 -14.21
C TYR A 174 2.04 27.07 -14.34
N GLU A 175 2.55 26.84 -15.54
CA GLU A 175 3.98 26.84 -15.90
C GLU A 175 4.16 27.66 -17.18
N ASP A 176 5.12 28.59 -17.13
CA ASP A 176 5.36 29.57 -18.19
C ASP A 176 6.50 29.13 -19.13
N ASP A 177 7.34 28.18 -18.69
CA ASP A 177 8.40 27.62 -19.52
C ASP A 177 7.80 26.68 -20.59
N PRO A 178 7.82 27.06 -21.88
CA PRO A 178 7.21 26.28 -22.95
C PRO A 178 7.95 24.98 -23.26
N THR A 179 9.10 24.73 -22.64
CA THR A 179 9.88 23.49 -22.80
C THR A 179 9.48 22.42 -21.79
N LYS A 180 8.76 22.78 -20.74
CA LYS A 180 8.32 21.84 -19.71
C LYS A 180 7.01 21.17 -20.08
N ARG A 181 6.87 19.92 -19.68
CA ARG A 181 5.64 19.12 -19.83
C ARG A 181 5.33 18.44 -18.52
N LEU A 182 4.04 18.26 -18.25
CA LEU A 182 3.60 17.49 -17.10
C LEU A 182 4.11 16.05 -17.23
N ASN A 183 4.67 15.55 -16.14
CA ASN A 183 5.11 14.16 -16.02
C ASN A 183 3.93 13.22 -16.17
N LEU A 184 4.13 12.18 -16.97
CA LEU A 184 3.21 11.05 -17.04
C LEU A 184 3.49 10.07 -15.88
N PRO A 185 2.53 9.21 -15.53
CA PRO A 185 2.75 8.20 -14.51
C PRO A 185 4.01 7.36 -14.76
N TYR A 186 4.95 7.37 -13.82
CA TYR A 186 6.14 6.51 -13.91
C TYR A 186 5.76 5.03 -13.81
N ASP A 187 4.93 4.63 -12.84
CA ASP A 187 4.45 3.24 -12.71
C ASP A 187 3.00 3.17 -12.25
N VAL A 188 2.25 2.24 -12.83
CA VAL A 188 0.86 1.92 -12.45
C VAL A 188 0.83 0.55 -11.80
N CYS A 189 0.99 0.56 -10.48
CA CYS A 189 1.10 -0.61 -9.63
C CYS A 189 -0.27 -1.21 -9.33
N ALA A 190 -0.81 -1.96 -10.29
CA ALA A 190 -2.11 -2.60 -10.15
C ALA A 190 -2.02 -3.94 -9.41
N ASN A 191 -2.86 -4.12 -8.39
CA ASN A 191 -3.09 -5.38 -7.72
C ASN A 191 -4.33 -6.11 -8.25
N GLN A 192 -4.28 -7.44 -8.20
CA GLN A 192 -5.42 -8.33 -8.44
C GLN A 192 -6.38 -8.29 -7.23
N PHE A 193 -7.47 -9.07 -7.25
CA PHE A 193 -8.45 -9.01 -6.15
C PHE A 193 -8.00 -9.78 -4.92
N LEU A 194 -8.38 -9.25 -3.76
CA LEU A 194 -8.40 -10.00 -2.50
C LEU A 194 -9.82 -10.51 -2.28
N THR A 195 -9.99 -11.81 -2.08
CA THR A 195 -11.23 -12.46 -1.65
C THR A 195 -11.21 -12.70 -0.14
N LEU A 196 -12.34 -13.13 0.42
CA LEU A 196 -12.53 -13.39 1.85
C LEU A 196 -13.15 -14.77 2.04
N GLU A 197 -12.44 -15.69 2.69
CA GLU A 197 -12.87 -17.07 2.98
C GLU A 197 -13.47 -17.77 1.74
N GLY A 198 -12.81 -17.61 0.58
CA GLY A 198 -13.21 -18.19 -0.71
C GLY A 198 -14.32 -17.43 -1.45
N GLY A 199 -14.83 -16.33 -0.90
CA GLY A 199 -15.90 -15.51 -1.48
C GLY A 199 -15.47 -14.08 -1.84
N LYS A 200 -16.21 -13.43 -2.75
CA LYS A 200 -16.03 -11.99 -3.00
C LYS A 200 -16.56 -11.17 -1.83
N PHE A 201 -15.87 -10.09 -1.49
CA PHE A 201 -16.40 -9.06 -0.59
C PHE A 201 -17.77 -8.57 -1.09
N SER A 202 -18.72 -8.38 -0.17
CA SER A 202 -20.08 -7.95 -0.50
C SER A 202 -20.62 -7.05 0.59
N THR A 203 -20.65 -5.74 0.33
CA THR A 203 -21.21 -4.75 1.27
C THR A 203 -22.71 -4.94 1.46
N SER A 204 -23.45 -5.29 0.41
CA SER A 204 -24.90 -5.54 0.48
C SER A 204 -25.28 -6.75 1.33
N ARG A 205 -24.43 -7.79 1.36
CA ARG A 205 -24.59 -8.97 2.23
C ARG A 205 -23.77 -8.87 3.51
N ASN A 206 -23.18 -7.70 3.77
CA ASN A 206 -22.25 -7.42 4.85
C ASN A 206 -21.18 -8.51 5.06
N PHE A 207 -20.72 -9.09 3.95
CA PHE A 207 -19.65 -10.10 3.93
C PHE A 207 -18.33 -9.38 3.64
N ALA A 208 -17.78 -8.76 4.68
CA ALA A 208 -16.55 -7.98 4.62
C ALA A 208 -15.86 -7.93 5.99
N VAL A 209 -14.57 -7.62 5.98
CA VAL A 209 -13.79 -7.31 7.17
C VAL A 209 -13.50 -5.81 7.16
N TRP A 210 -14.02 -5.09 8.15
CA TRP A 210 -13.87 -3.64 8.25
C TRP A 210 -12.61 -3.28 9.03
N LEU A 211 -11.81 -2.36 8.48
CA LEU A 211 -10.54 -1.95 9.10
C LEU A 211 -10.71 -1.37 10.53
N PRO A 212 -11.72 -0.54 10.85
CA PRO A 212 -11.92 -0.08 12.22
C PRO A 212 -12.15 -1.22 13.22
N ASP A 213 -12.93 -2.23 12.84
CA ASP A 213 -13.19 -3.40 13.70
C ASP A 213 -11.92 -4.22 13.92
N MET A 214 -11.11 -4.39 12.86
CA MET A 214 -9.81 -5.03 12.94
C MET A 214 -8.86 -4.28 13.88
N LEU A 215 -8.77 -2.95 13.76
CA LEU A 215 -7.88 -2.12 14.58
C LEU A 215 -8.35 -2.03 16.04
N ALA A 216 -9.63 -2.24 16.31
CA ALA A 216 -10.16 -2.35 17.67
C ALA A 216 -9.78 -3.67 18.36
N ALA A 217 -9.51 -4.73 17.58
CA ALA A 217 -9.27 -6.08 18.10
C ALA A 217 -7.82 -6.57 17.97
N TYR A 218 -7.06 -6.09 16.98
CA TYR A 218 -5.75 -6.64 16.60
C TYR A 218 -4.70 -5.55 16.42
N ASP A 219 -3.44 -5.90 16.73
CA ASP A 219 -2.30 -4.99 16.54
C ASP A 219 -2.14 -4.63 15.04
N PRO A 220 -1.92 -3.34 14.68
CA PRO A 220 -1.82 -2.91 13.29
C PRO A 220 -0.75 -3.65 12.48
N ASP A 221 0.38 -4.01 13.09
CA ASP A 221 1.45 -4.75 12.42
C ASP A 221 1.05 -6.17 12.06
N ALA A 222 0.18 -6.83 12.82
CA ALA A 222 -0.32 -8.17 12.46
C ALA A 222 -1.16 -8.09 11.17
N ILE A 223 -1.99 -7.04 11.05
CA ILE A 223 -2.83 -6.78 9.88
C ILE A 223 -1.96 -6.45 8.67
N ARG A 224 -1.03 -5.50 8.82
CA ARG A 224 -0.10 -5.09 7.75
C ARG A 224 0.75 -6.25 7.26
N PHE A 225 1.29 -7.03 8.19
CA PHE A 225 2.07 -8.23 7.88
C PHE A 225 1.28 -9.19 7.02
N TYR A 226 0.07 -9.56 7.48
CA TYR A 226 -0.74 -10.55 6.81
C TYR A 226 -1.16 -10.09 5.41
N LEU A 227 -1.71 -8.88 5.29
CA LEU A 227 -2.13 -8.33 4.00
C LEU A 227 -0.96 -8.20 3.01
N THR A 228 0.25 -7.90 3.50
CA THR A 228 1.44 -7.91 2.66
C THR A 228 1.81 -9.35 2.26
N ALA A 229 1.80 -10.30 3.19
CA ALA A 229 2.17 -11.69 2.93
C ALA A 229 1.26 -12.36 1.88
N VAL A 230 -0.04 -12.02 1.88
CA VAL A 230 -1.01 -12.53 0.92
C VAL A 230 -1.31 -11.55 -0.23
N MET A 231 -0.54 -10.45 -0.38
CA MET A 231 -0.88 -9.39 -1.35
C MET A 231 -1.10 -9.93 -2.79
N PRO A 232 -2.20 -9.55 -3.46
CA PRO A 232 -2.52 -10.02 -4.81
C PRO A 232 -1.70 -9.30 -5.89
N GLU A 233 -0.38 -9.56 -5.95
CA GLU A 233 0.52 -8.92 -6.92
C GLU A 233 0.36 -9.46 -8.35
N THR A 234 0.25 -10.77 -8.49
CA THR A 234 0.27 -11.46 -9.80
C THR A 234 -1.01 -12.22 -10.11
N ALA A 235 -1.74 -12.64 -9.08
CA ALA A 235 -3.02 -13.34 -9.18
C ALA A 235 -3.89 -12.94 -7.99
N ASP A 236 -5.19 -13.22 -8.08
CA ASP A 236 -6.11 -13.04 -6.96
C ASP A 236 -5.61 -13.86 -5.74
N SER A 237 -5.90 -13.36 -4.55
CA SER A 237 -5.49 -13.95 -3.26
C SER A 237 -6.68 -14.01 -2.31
N ASP A 238 -6.65 -14.86 -1.30
CA ASP A 238 -7.74 -15.02 -0.34
C ASP A 238 -7.30 -14.65 1.08
N PHE A 239 -8.09 -13.81 1.75
CA PHE A 239 -8.00 -13.59 3.18
C PHE A 239 -8.72 -14.73 3.89
N SER A 240 -8.02 -15.42 4.80
CA SER A 240 -8.61 -16.41 5.70
C SER A 240 -8.22 -16.13 7.14
N TRP A 241 -9.17 -16.21 8.06
CA TRP A 241 -8.89 -16.03 9.49
C TRP A 241 -7.94 -17.08 10.03
N ALA A 242 -8.01 -18.31 9.50
CA ALA A 242 -7.09 -19.38 9.88
C ALA A 242 -5.65 -19.06 9.49
N ASP A 243 -5.44 -18.56 8.27
CA ASP A 243 -4.10 -18.17 7.77
C ASP A 243 -3.60 -16.90 8.48
N PHE A 244 -4.48 -15.93 8.79
CA PHE A 244 -4.14 -14.75 9.59
C PHE A 244 -3.58 -15.14 10.97
N VAL A 245 -4.29 -16.00 11.72
CA VAL A 245 -3.85 -16.48 13.04
C VAL A 245 -2.57 -17.31 12.93
N GLN A 246 -2.50 -18.20 11.95
CA GLN A 246 -1.34 -19.08 11.74
C GLN A 246 -0.08 -18.27 11.46
N ARG A 247 -0.13 -17.29 10.54
CA ARG A 247 1.03 -16.49 10.13
C ARG A 247 1.48 -15.53 11.22
N ASN A 248 0.54 -14.89 11.93
CA ASN A 248 0.89 -14.10 13.11
C ASN A 248 1.65 -14.96 14.13
N ASN A 249 1.13 -16.14 14.46
CA ASN A 249 1.70 -16.96 15.52
C ASN A 249 3.02 -17.63 15.12
N SER A 250 3.16 -18.06 13.88
CA SER A 250 4.35 -18.79 13.41
C SER A 250 5.47 -17.86 12.94
N GLU A 251 5.15 -16.80 12.20
CA GLU A 251 6.14 -15.92 11.59
C GLU A 251 6.48 -14.73 12.51
N LEU A 252 5.46 -13.97 12.95
CA LEU A 252 5.70 -12.81 13.84
C LEU A 252 6.06 -13.25 15.25
N VAL A 253 5.25 -14.08 15.91
CA VAL A 253 5.47 -14.45 17.31
C VAL A 253 6.61 -15.45 17.45
N ALA A 254 6.56 -16.59 16.75
CA ALA A 254 7.51 -17.68 16.97
C ALA A 254 8.86 -17.50 16.25
N THR A 255 8.90 -16.87 15.09
CA THR A 255 10.17 -16.71 14.34
C THR A 255 10.88 -15.40 14.70
N TRP A 256 10.22 -14.26 14.51
CA TRP A 256 10.86 -12.95 14.69
C TRP A 256 10.80 -12.46 16.15
N GLY A 257 9.61 -12.39 16.74
CA GLY A 257 9.39 -11.91 18.10
C GLY A 257 10.10 -12.75 19.16
N ASN A 258 10.08 -14.08 19.02
CA ASN A 258 10.82 -14.97 19.91
C ASN A 258 12.33 -14.74 19.83
N LEU A 259 12.88 -14.62 18.61
CA LEU A 259 14.30 -14.34 18.39
C LEU A 259 14.72 -13.04 19.10
N VAL A 260 13.97 -11.96 18.90
CA VAL A 260 14.26 -10.68 19.54
C VAL A 260 14.22 -10.80 21.06
N ASN A 261 13.15 -11.40 21.59
CA ASN A 261 12.94 -11.50 23.04
C ASN A 261 14.02 -12.37 23.71
N ARG A 262 14.37 -13.52 23.12
CA ARG A 262 15.39 -14.42 23.71
C ARG A 262 16.77 -13.78 23.76
N VAL A 263 17.18 -13.07 22.69
CA VAL A 263 18.49 -12.42 22.62
C VAL A 263 18.55 -11.23 23.56
N LEU A 264 17.54 -10.34 23.55
CA LEU A 264 17.49 -9.19 24.44
C LEU A 264 17.43 -9.61 25.91
N LYS A 265 16.60 -10.60 26.27
CA LYS A 265 16.51 -11.13 27.64
C LYS A 265 17.84 -11.72 28.10
N PHE A 266 18.51 -12.48 27.24
CA PHE A 266 19.80 -13.05 27.57
C PHE A 266 20.87 -11.97 27.77
N ALA A 267 20.95 -11.00 26.87
CA ALA A 267 21.84 -9.85 27.00
C ALA A 267 21.59 -9.08 28.30
N TYR A 268 20.31 -8.80 28.60
CA TYR A 268 19.90 -8.04 29.77
C TYR A 268 20.28 -8.73 31.09
N VAL A 269 20.15 -10.07 31.17
CA VAL A 269 20.46 -10.85 32.37
C VAL A 269 21.97 -11.01 32.59
N HIS A 270 22.75 -11.20 31.53
CA HIS A 270 24.16 -11.60 31.67
C HIS A 270 25.17 -10.44 31.60
N TRP A 271 24.74 -9.26 31.16
CA TRP A 271 25.56 -8.05 31.03
C TRP A 271 24.84 -6.79 31.57
N ASP A 272 24.09 -6.94 32.65
CA ASP A 272 23.47 -5.83 33.41
C ASP A 272 22.65 -4.85 32.53
N GLY A 273 21.94 -5.38 31.53
CA GLY A 273 21.18 -4.54 30.61
C GLY A 273 22.01 -3.80 29.57
N HIS A 274 23.24 -4.20 29.27
CA HIS A 274 24.10 -3.54 28.27
C HIS A 274 24.47 -4.45 27.12
N VAL A 275 24.69 -3.86 25.94
CA VAL A 275 25.26 -4.54 24.78
C VAL A 275 26.65 -5.06 25.16
N PRO A 276 26.89 -6.38 25.06
CA PRO A 276 28.12 -6.96 25.60
C PRO A 276 29.35 -6.61 24.74
N PRO A 277 30.53 -6.44 25.34
CA PRO A 277 31.78 -6.31 24.59
C PRO A 277 32.13 -7.66 23.95
N PRO A 278 32.22 -7.75 22.62
CA PRO A 278 32.58 -9.00 21.95
C PRO A 278 34.09 -9.26 22.06
N GLY A 279 34.48 -10.54 21.99
CA GLY A 279 35.83 -10.90 21.56
C GLY A 279 35.99 -10.78 20.03
N PRO A 280 37.06 -11.32 19.43
CA PRO A 280 37.20 -11.37 17.98
C PRO A 280 36.00 -12.06 17.33
N LEU A 281 35.52 -11.50 16.22
CA LEU A 281 34.49 -12.15 15.42
C LEU A 281 35.06 -13.42 14.80
N ARG A 282 34.25 -14.47 14.78
CA ARG A 282 34.55 -15.73 14.08
C ARG A 282 33.99 -15.63 12.67
N ALA A 283 34.45 -16.51 11.78
CA ALA A 283 33.94 -16.58 10.41
C ALA A 283 32.40 -16.69 10.33
N ILE A 284 31.78 -17.47 11.23
CA ILE A 284 30.32 -17.61 11.28
C ILE A 284 29.59 -16.31 11.72
N ASP A 285 30.26 -15.45 12.48
CA ASP A 285 29.72 -14.16 12.92
C ASP A 285 29.76 -13.14 11.77
N GLU A 286 30.91 -13.07 11.09
CA GLU A 286 31.12 -12.22 9.93
C GLU A 286 30.19 -12.60 8.76
N GLU A 287 30.01 -13.90 8.52
CA GLU A 287 29.09 -14.43 7.50
C GLU A 287 27.64 -13.99 7.75
N LEU A 288 27.18 -14.07 9.01
CA LEU A 288 25.83 -13.61 9.38
C LEU A 288 25.66 -12.11 9.11
N LEU A 289 26.60 -11.29 9.59
CA LEU A 289 26.52 -9.84 9.44
C LEU A 289 26.58 -9.44 7.96
N ALA A 290 27.44 -10.07 7.17
CA ALA A 290 27.49 -9.84 5.72
C ALA A 290 26.16 -10.22 5.03
N HIS A 291 25.57 -11.36 5.39
CA HIS A 291 24.30 -11.81 4.82
C HIS A 291 23.14 -10.85 5.12
N VAL A 292 23.03 -10.40 6.38
CA VAL A 292 21.98 -9.48 6.85
C VAL A 292 22.20 -8.08 6.28
N ASN A 293 23.43 -7.57 6.26
CA ASN A 293 23.72 -6.25 5.71
C ASN A 293 23.49 -6.21 4.20
N GLY A 294 23.87 -7.27 3.47
CA GLY A 294 23.57 -7.40 2.04
C GLY A 294 22.08 -7.56 1.74
N ALA A 295 21.22 -7.79 2.74
CA ALA A 295 19.77 -7.84 2.53
C ALA A 295 19.17 -6.44 2.28
N PHE A 296 19.85 -5.35 2.66
CA PHE A 296 19.39 -3.98 2.35
C PHE A 296 19.30 -3.72 0.86
N ASP A 297 20.28 -4.19 0.09
CA ASP A 297 20.26 -4.07 -1.38
C ASP A 297 19.15 -4.94 -1.95
N ARG A 298 19.08 -6.22 -1.56
CA ARG A 298 18.08 -7.16 -2.08
C ARG A 298 16.64 -6.73 -1.77
N VAL A 299 16.36 -6.32 -0.54
CA VAL A 299 15.03 -5.82 -0.13
C VAL A 299 14.76 -4.47 -0.78
N GLY A 300 15.75 -3.58 -0.84
CA GLY A 300 15.64 -2.28 -1.50
C GLY A 300 15.27 -2.39 -2.97
N ASP A 301 15.98 -3.23 -3.73
CA ASP A 301 15.72 -3.49 -5.15
C ASP A 301 14.30 -4.04 -5.38
N LEU A 302 13.85 -4.94 -4.51
CA LEU A 302 12.49 -5.48 -4.56
C LEU A 302 11.44 -4.40 -4.27
N LEU A 303 11.67 -3.53 -3.28
CA LEU A 303 10.78 -2.41 -2.97
C LEU A 303 10.73 -1.38 -4.11
N SER A 304 11.87 -1.03 -4.70
CA SER A 304 11.95 -0.12 -5.84
C SER A 304 11.24 -0.67 -7.09
N ALA A 305 11.22 -1.99 -7.25
CA ALA A 305 10.45 -2.69 -8.28
C ALA A 305 9.00 -3.04 -7.86
N VAL A 306 8.55 -2.54 -6.70
CA VAL A 306 7.21 -2.75 -6.14
C VAL A 306 6.84 -4.24 -6.01
N LYS A 307 7.80 -5.05 -5.56
CA LYS A 307 7.65 -6.48 -5.25
C LYS A 307 7.61 -6.67 -3.73
N LEU A 308 6.49 -6.26 -3.11
CA LEU A 308 6.34 -6.17 -1.66
C LEU A 308 6.31 -7.55 -0.99
N ARG A 309 5.66 -8.55 -1.60
CA ARG A 309 5.65 -9.92 -1.08
C ARG A 309 7.04 -10.54 -1.06
N PRO A 310 7.80 -10.56 -2.18
CA PRO A 310 9.19 -10.98 -2.16
C PRO A 310 10.06 -10.20 -1.17
N ALA A 311 9.89 -8.88 -1.08
CA ALA A 311 10.66 -8.03 -0.17
C ALA A 311 10.45 -8.41 1.31
N LEU A 312 9.19 -8.64 1.73
CA LEU A 312 8.87 -9.11 3.08
C LEU A 312 9.49 -10.49 3.36
N ASN A 313 9.40 -11.42 2.41
CA ASN A 313 9.97 -12.76 2.56
C ASN A 313 11.49 -12.75 2.72
N GLU A 314 12.17 -11.85 1.99
CA GLU A 314 13.62 -11.64 2.06
C GLU A 314 14.01 -11.03 3.42
N ALA A 315 13.28 -10.03 3.90
CA ALA A 315 13.51 -9.46 5.23
C ALA A 315 13.32 -10.51 6.36
N LEU A 316 12.31 -11.38 6.24
CA LEU A 316 12.13 -12.50 7.17
C LEU A 316 13.18 -13.61 7.01
N ALA A 317 13.79 -13.76 5.82
CA ALA A 317 14.87 -14.71 5.61
C ALA A 317 16.11 -14.32 6.44
N ALA A 318 16.39 -13.02 6.56
CA ALA A 318 17.43 -12.52 7.45
C ALA A 318 17.15 -12.90 8.92
N ALA A 319 15.90 -12.79 9.40
CA ALA A 319 15.53 -13.25 10.75
C ALA A 319 15.71 -14.76 10.95
N ARG A 320 15.39 -15.58 9.93
CA ARG A 320 15.64 -17.03 9.95
C ARG A 320 17.14 -17.35 9.99
N ALA A 321 17.98 -16.58 9.29
CA ALA A 321 19.43 -16.73 9.31
C ALA A 321 20.01 -16.50 10.72
N VAL A 322 19.52 -15.48 11.46
CA VAL A 322 19.95 -15.24 12.85
C VAL A 322 19.50 -16.39 13.77
N ASN A 323 18.31 -16.97 13.56
CA ASN A 323 17.88 -18.14 14.31
C ASN A 323 18.83 -19.32 14.08
N ALA A 324 19.14 -19.65 12.83
CA ALA A 324 20.05 -20.74 12.46
C ALA A 324 21.50 -20.51 12.94
N TYR A 325 21.93 -19.25 13.00
CA TYR A 325 23.21 -18.87 13.58
C TYR A 325 23.26 -19.20 15.08
N LEU A 326 22.25 -18.81 15.85
CA LEU A 326 22.20 -19.03 17.30
C LEU A 326 22.11 -20.51 17.69
N ASP A 327 21.63 -21.38 16.80
CA ASP A 327 21.60 -22.82 17.01
C ASP A 327 23.01 -23.45 16.93
N LYS A 328 23.94 -22.81 16.21
CA LYS A 328 25.31 -23.28 16.00
C LYS A 328 26.32 -22.55 16.87
N ALA A 329 26.11 -21.25 17.09
CA ALA A 329 27.04 -20.38 17.78
C ALA A 329 27.01 -20.62 19.31
N PRO A 330 28.15 -20.55 20.01
CA PRO A 330 28.21 -20.80 21.44
C PRO A 330 27.73 -19.58 22.23
N TRP A 331 26.63 -19.74 22.98
CA TRP A 331 26.08 -18.69 23.85
C TRP A 331 25.49 -19.26 25.14
N PHE A 332 24.29 -19.88 25.12
CA PHE A 332 23.60 -20.35 26.32
C PHE A 332 24.41 -21.37 27.12
N ALA A 333 24.92 -22.41 26.46
CA ALA A 333 25.62 -23.50 27.13
C ALA A 333 27.00 -23.07 27.67
N VAL A 334 27.61 -22.05 27.07
CA VAL A 334 29.00 -21.66 27.36
C VAL A 334 29.11 -20.42 28.24
N VAL A 335 28.04 -19.66 28.49
CA VAL A 335 28.12 -18.35 29.17
C VAL A 335 28.82 -18.38 30.55
N LYS A 336 28.74 -19.51 31.25
CA LYS A 336 29.43 -19.73 32.54
C LYS A 336 30.89 -20.18 32.41
N LEU A 337 31.27 -20.71 31.25
CA LEU A 337 32.60 -21.28 30.96
C LEU A 337 33.46 -20.29 30.16
N ASP A 338 32.88 -19.70 29.13
CA ASP A 338 33.49 -18.73 28.24
C ASP A 338 32.47 -17.59 27.98
N LYS A 339 32.49 -16.61 28.88
CA LYS A 339 31.60 -15.44 28.80
C LYS A 339 31.94 -14.57 27.59
N THR A 340 33.18 -14.60 27.10
CA THR A 340 33.63 -13.83 25.93
C THR A 340 33.07 -14.42 24.64
N ALA A 341 33.11 -15.74 24.46
CA ALA A 341 32.49 -16.39 23.30
C ALA A 341 30.97 -16.18 23.26
N ALA A 342 30.30 -16.25 24.42
CA ALA A 342 28.89 -15.91 24.52
C ALA A 342 28.61 -14.43 24.22
N ALA A 343 29.47 -13.52 24.69
CA ALA A 343 29.38 -12.10 24.40
C ALA A 343 29.48 -11.81 22.90
N THR A 344 30.45 -12.42 22.20
CA THR A 344 30.59 -12.30 20.74
C THR A 344 29.32 -12.77 20.02
N THR A 345 28.77 -13.92 20.41
CA THR A 345 27.54 -14.45 19.80
C THR A 345 26.34 -13.51 19.98
N VAL A 346 26.15 -13.02 21.21
CA VAL A 346 25.03 -12.15 21.56
C VAL A 346 25.17 -10.78 20.92
N TYR A 347 26.38 -10.20 20.91
CA TYR A 347 26.68 -8.95 20.22
C TYR A 347 26.34 -9.06 18.73
N THR A 348 26.81 -10.11 18.06
CA THR A 348 26.56 -10.34 16.63
C THR A 348 25.07 -10.46 16.34
N ALA A 349 24.33 -11.23 17.15
CA ALA A 349 22.89 -11.36 17.01
C ALA A 349 22.14 -10.04 17.26
N LEU A 350 22.57 -9.23 18.23
CA LEU A 350 21.98 -7.90 18.48
C LEU A 350 22.21 -6.94 17.31
N CYS A 351 23.40 -6.92 16.72
CA CYS A 351 23.70 -6.13 15.53
C CYS A 351 22.82 -6.57 14.33
N ALA A 352 22.66 -7.88 14.13
CA ALA A 352 21.78 -8.39 13.09
C ALA A 352 20.30 -8.03 13.34
N ILE A 353 19.82 -8.13 14.59
CA ILE A 353 18.46 -7.72 14.99
C ILE A 353 18.25 -6.22 14.75
N ASP A 354 19.25 -5.38 15.07
CA ASP A 354 19.20 -3.93 14.86
C ASP A 354 19.07 -3.57 13.37
N ALA A 355 19.75 -4.30 12.50
CA ALA A 355 19.64 -4.19 11.04
C ALA A 355 18.27 -4.67 10.52
N ILE A 356 17.82 -5.86 10.94
CA ILE A 356 16.55 -6.46 10.47
C ILE A 356 15.34 -5.60 10.88
N LYS A 357 15.39 -4.95 12.05
CA LYS A 357 14.40 -3.97 12.46
C LYS A 357 14.16 -2.89 11.40
N VAL A 358 15.23 -2.41 10.75
CA VAL A 358 15.13 -1.40 9.68
C VAL A 358 14.58 -2.04 8.39
N LEU A 359 15.04 -3.24 8.02
CA LEU A 359 14.51 -3.98 6.86
C LEU A 359 13.00 -4.23 6.94
N LEU A 360 12.50 -4.50 8.16
CA LEU A 360 11.08 -4.74 8.42
C LEU A 360 10.27 -3.44 8.60
N ALA A 361 10.91 -2.28 8.77
CA ALA A 361 10.25 -1.01 9.07
C ALA A 361 9.17 -0.59 8.04
N PRO A 362 9.33 -0.81 6.71
CA PRO A 362 8.26 -0.52 5.74
C PRO A 362 7.00 -1.37 5.94
N PHE A 363 7.16 -2.57 6.52
CA PHE A 363 6.07 -3.54 6.71
C PHE A 363 5.48 -3.44 8.12
N LEU A 364 6.32 -3.33 9.14
CA LEU A 364 6.00 -3.47 10.56
C LEU A 364 6.46 -2.23 11.37
N PRO A 365 5.97 -1.02 11.05
CA PRO A 365 6.51 0.21 11.62
C PRO A 365 6.37 0.28 13.15
N PHE A 366 5.28 -0.22 13.73
CA PHE A 366 5.04 -0.08 15.17
C PHE A 366 5.99 -0.94 16.00
N SER A 367 6.21 -2.19 15.59
CA SER A 367 7.13 -3.13 16.25
C SER A 367 8.59 -2.83 15.94
N SER A 368 8.90 -2.28 14.75
CA SER A 368 10.24 -1.75 14.45
C SER A 368 10.60 -0.57 15.35
N GLU A 369 9.69 0.38 15.56
CA GLU A 369 9.87 1.50 16.50
C GLU A 369 10.03 0.99 17.94
N LYS A 370 9.16 0.07 18.37
CA LYS A 370 9.25 -0.54 19.72
C LYS A 370 10.60 -1.24 19.93
N LEU A 371 11.08 -2.00 18.94
CA LEU A 371 12.39 -2.64 19.00
C LEU A 371 13.53 -1.62 18.98
N HIS A 372 13.39 -0.51 18.25
CA HIS A 372 14.34 0.60 18.26
C HIS A 372 14.55 1.10 19.70
N GLN A 373 13.46 1.33 20.42
CA GLN A 373 13.49 1.76 21.82
C GLN A 373 14.04 0.67 22.76
N LEU A 374 13.68 -0.61 22.54
CA LEU A 374 14.20 -1.73 23.34
C LEU A 374 15.71 -1.89 23.23
N LEU A 375 16.29 -1.59 22.06
CA LEU A 375 17.72 -1.59 21.81
C LEU A 375 18.44 -0.40 22.48
N GLY A 376 17.71 0.56 23.04
CA GLY A 376 18.28 1.68 23.80
C GLY A 376 18.38 3.00 23.02
N TYR A 377 17.90 3.05 21.78
CA TYR A 377 17.83 4.30 21.03
C TYR A 377 16.76 5.23 21.62
N THR A 378 17.08 6.52 21.69
CA THR A 378 16.24 7.55 22.32
C THR A 378 15.53 8.45 21.30
N GLN A 379 16.05 8.52 20.08
CA GLN A 379 15.41 9.20 18.96
C GLN A 379 14.53 8.20 18.20
N PRO A 380 13.37 8.60 17.67
CA PRO A 380 12.45 7.69 17.02
C PRO A 380 12.95 7.29 15.62
N LEU A 381 12.61 6.07 15.21
CA LEU A 381 12.91 5.59 13.86
C LEU A 381 12.10 6.38 12.82
N PHE A 382 10.85 6.70 13.15
CA PHE A 382 9.93 7.45 12.31
C PHE A 382 9.63 8.85 12.87
N GLY A 383 9.13 9.72 12.00
CA GLY A 383 8.57 11.01 12.38
C GLY A 383 7.20 10.88 13.02
N CYS A 384 6.59 12.01 13.32
CA CYS A 384 5.26 12.06 13.95
C CYS A 384 4.18 12.32 12.91
N GLN A 385 3.12 11.51 12.94
CA GLN A 385 1.89 11.79 12.21
C GLN A 385 0.91 12.56 13.10
N ARG A 386 0.24 13.57 12.55
CA ARG A 386 -0.80 14.32 13.25
C ARG A 386 -1.91 14.76 12.31
N ILE A 387 -3.13 14.80 12.82
CA ILE A 387 -4.25 15.44 12.11
C ILE A 387 -4.14 16.94 12.29
N THR A 388 -4.24 17.68 11.18
CA THR A 388 -4.27 19.14 11.15
C THR A 388 -5.54 19.57 10.44
N THR A 389 -6.29 20.47 11.07
CA THR A 389 -7.42 21.12 10.41
C THR A 389 -6.90 22.32 9.60
N TYR A 390 -7.15 22.30 8.30
CA TYR A 390 -6.90 23.43 7.41
C TYR A 390 -8.19 24.19 7.16
N HIS A 391 -8.07 25.52 7.11
CA HIS A 391 -9.17 26.43 6.83
C HIS A 391 -8.95 27.04 5.43
N GLU A 392 -9.78 26.62 4.49
CA GLU A 392 -9.83 27.18 3.14
C GLU A 392 -10.87 28.30 3.04
N ALA A 393 -10.97 28.94 1.88
CA ALA A 393 -11.92 30.03 1.65
C ALA A 393 -13.39 29.62 1.84
N THR A 394 -13.76 28.39 1.50
CA THR A 394 -15.17 27.93 1.47
C THR A 394 -15.46 26.78 2.44
N ARG A 395 -14.43 26.15 3.01
CA ARG A 395 -14.58 24.97 3.87
C ARG A 395 -13.42 24.82 4.84
N SER A 396 -13.55 23.90 5.77
CA SER A 396 -12.42 23.39 6.56
C SER A 396 -12.38 21.88 6.40
N HIS A 397 -11.19 21.31 6.43
CA HIS A 397 -11.00 19.88 6.31
C HIS A 397 -9.84 19.43 7.19
N ASP A 398 -9.85 18.16 7.58
CA ASP A 398 -8.76 17.53 8.31
C ASP A 398 -7.83 16.81 7.35
N ALA A 399 -6.53 16.96 7.56
CA ALA A 399 -5.49 16.29 6.79
C ALA A 399 -4.48 15.61 7.72
N LEU A 400 -4.04 14.41 7.32
CA LEU A 400 -2.94 13.70 7.97
C LEU A 400 -1.62 14.32 7.50
N VAL A 401 -0.88 14.90 8.44
CA VAL A 401 0.43 15.52 8.20
C VAL A 401 1.51 14.66 8.83
N TYR A 402 2.64 14.53 8.12
CA TYR A 402 3.84 13.87 8.63
C TYR A 402 4.93 14.89 8.90
N ASP A 403 5.40 14.94 10.14
CA ASP A 403 6.57 15.69 10.54
C ASP A 403 7.76 14.75 10.69
N ALA A 404 8.70 14.85 9.76
CA ALA A 404 9.93 14.07 9.78
C ALA A 404 10.95 14.57 10.82
N ALA A 405 10.70 15.70 11.49
CA ALA A 405 11.60 16.23 12.50
C ALA A 405 11.83 15.22 13.62
N GLY A 406 13.10 14.95 13.92
CA GLY A 406 13.52 14.00 14.95
C GLY A 406 13.62 12.54 14.49
N ALA A 407 13.13 12.20 13.30
CA ALA A 407 13.26 10.84 12.76
C ALA A 407 14.71 10.52 12.36
N VAL A 408 15.25 9.43 12.87
CA VAL A 408 16.63 8.98 12.59
C VAL A 408 16.73 7.76 11.70
N GLY A 409 15.61 7.17 11.28
CA GLY A 409 15.60 6.02 10.38
C GLY A 409 16.34 6.32 9.07
N ARG A 410 17.27 5.43 8.72
CA ARG A 410 18.00 5.42 7.46
C ARG A 410 18.00 4.01 6.91
N TRP A 411 17.94 3.85 5.59
CA TRP A 411 17.99 2.55 4.93
C TRP A 411 19.42 2.01 4.86
N GLU A 412 19.98 1.73 6.02
CA GLU A 412 21.33 1.19 6.17
C GLU A 412 21.43 0.33 7.43
N PRO A 413 22.40 -0.59 7.52
CA PRO A 413 22.67 -1.32 8.75
C PRO A 413 22.99 -0.37 9.92
N GLY A 414 22.27 -0.55 11.03
CA GLY A 414 22.52 0.20 12.26
C GLY A 414 23.90 -0.10 12.87
N ARG A 415 24.38 0.82 13.72
CA ARG A 415 25.61 0.65 14.49
C ARG A 415 25.28 0.62 15.97
N LEU A 416 24.95 -0.57 16.47
CA LEU A 416 24.67 -0.77 17.89
C LEU A 416 25.97 -0.71 18.72
N PRO A 417 26.20 0.34 19.53
CA PRO A 417 27.45 0.51 20.27
C PRO A 417 27.60 -0.52 21.38
N VAL A 418 28.83 -1.00 21.59
CA VAL A 418 29.19 -1.77 22.79
C VAL A 418 28.91 -0.93 24.04
N GLY A 419 28.32 -1.55 25.05
CA GLY A 419 27.96 -0.86 26.29
C GLY A 419 26.72 0.02 26.17
N GLN A 420 26.01 0.04 25.04
CA GLN A 420 24.71 0.72 24.97
C GLN A 420 23.72 0.06 25.96
N GLN A 421 23.02 0.89 26.72
CA GLN A 421 22.02 0.42 27.69
C GLN A 421 20.74 0.00 26.97
N LEU A 422 20.43 -1.29 27.04
CA LEU A 422 19.19 -1.90 26.58
C LEU A 422 18.05 -1.58 27.56
N LYS A 423 16.82 -1.44 27.04
CA LYS A 423 15.64 -1.37 27.91
C LYS A 423 15.21 -2.78 28.34
N ARG A 424 14.40 -2.84 29.40
CA ARG A 424 13.84 -4.09 29.90
C ARG A 424 13.07 -4.79 28.75
N PRO A 425 13.43 -6.03 28.39
CA PRO A 425 12.80 -6.72 27.28
C PRO A 425 11.30 -6.94 27.51
N SER A 426 10.52 -6.81 26.44
CA SER A 426 9.09 -7.12 26.41
C SER A 426 8.73 -7.77 25.07
N PRO A 427 7.67 -8.60 25.01
CA PRO A 427 7.22 -9.20 23.75
C PRO A 427 6.88 -8.13 22.70
N LEU A 428 7.31 -8.35 21.45
CA LEU A 428 6.97 -7.46 20.33
C LEU A 428 5.53 -7.67 19.83
N TYR A 429 5.09 -8.93 19.77
CA TYR A 429 3.81 -9.34 19.20
C TYR A 429 2.99 -10.15 20.19
N GLN A 430 1.67 -10.07 20.05
CA GLN A 430 0.73 -10.89 20.80
C GLN A 430 0.41 -12.17 20.03
N LYS A 431 0.34 -13.30 20.75
CA LYS A 431 -0.17 -14.55 20.19
C LYS A 431 -1.68 -14.45 20.07
N LEU A 432 -2.21 -14.77 18.90
CA LEU A 432 -3.65 -14.85 18.64
C LEU A 432 -4.17 -16.23 19.04
N ASP A 433 -5.29 -16.28 19.74
CA ASP A 433 -5.96 -17.52 20.13
C ASP A 433 -6.70 -18.14 18.93
N GLU A 434 -6.67 -19.47 18.79
CA GLU A 434 -7.34 -20.15 17.66
C GLU A 434 -8.87 -19.98 17.69
N SER A 435 -9.46 -19.72 18.85
CA SER A 435 -10.89 -19.42 18.98
C SER A 435 -11.33 -18.17 18.21
N ILE A 436 -10.38 -17.27 17.86
CA ILE A 436 -10.65 -16.10 17.00
C ILE A 436 -11.18 -16.53 15.64
N ILE A 437 -10.70 -17.64 15.09
CA ILE A 437 -11.05 -18.10 13.74
C ILE A 437 -12.57 -18.31 13.64
N GLU A 438 -13.13 -19.09 14.55
CA GLU A 438 -14.57 -19.37 14.57
C GLU A 438 -15.38 -18.15 15.02
N ALA A 439 -14.85 -17.34 15.95
CA ALA A 439 -15.52 -16.12 16.39
C ALA A 439 -15.73 -15.12 15.25
N GLU A 440 -14.69 -14.87 14.44
CA GLU A 440 -14.75 -13.91 13.33
C GLU A 440 -15.54 -14.45 12.15
N ARG A 441 -15.38 -15.74 11.81
CA ARG A 441 -16.24 -16.38 10.79
C ARG A 441 -17.72 -16.30 11.15
N LYS A 442 -18.05 -16.47 12.43
CA LYS A 442 -19.42 -16.31 12.90
C LYS A 442 -19.92 -14.87 12.74
N LYS A 443 -19.08 -13.85 12.93
CA LYS A 443 -19.47 -12.45 12.67
C LYS A 443 -19.78 -12.22 11.20
N LEU A 444 -19.00 -12.81 10.27
CA LEU A 444 -19.27 -12.72 8.84
C LEU A 444 -20.63 -13.35 8.45
N LEU A 445 -21.01 -14.46 9.09
CA LEU A 445 -22.27 -15.16 8.82
C LEU A 445 -23.47 -14.56 9.54
N ALA A 446 -23.28 -13.98 10.72
CA ALA A 446 -24.36 -13.37 11.52
C ALA A 446 -24.80 -12.00 11.00
N GLN A 447 -24.08 -11.44 10.02
CA GLN A 447 -24.28 -10.13 9.45
C GLN A 447 -25.07 -10.14 8.12
N GLY A 448 -25.43 -11.33 7.62
CA GLY A 448 -26.14 -11.55 6.36
C GLY A 448 -27.65 -11.76 6.48
#